data_AF-A0A1H9UKI3-F1
#
_entry.id   AF-A0A1H9UKI3-F1
#
_cell.length_a   1.000
_cell.length_b   1.000
_cell.length_c   1.000
_cell.angle_alpha   90.00
_cell.angle_beta   90.00
_cell.angle_gamma   90.00
#
_symmetry.space_group_name_H-M   'P 1'
#
loop_
_entity.id
_entity.type
_entity.pdbx_description
1 polymer ?
#
loop_
_entity_poly.entity_id
_entity_poly.type
_entity_poly.pdbx_seq_one_letter_code
_entity_poly.pdbx_strand_id
1 'polypeptide(L)'
;MKKRVKILLLPFLFMNVVYVILYLEIWTIQNFTISLLENVFLGKSSVYFILIIFQFYLLHKFFSKYLDVMSPKLIIPTAFLINFVYLAFFNFNLLEPPNNNFASYFWHIGYRVPFVGWLFYFVLGYYSAKSYHKILSKLSFKWLAVIAFCSFIVIFINNSTFQLQYISQRLDMLLYAGSMIFLIIYFSNRIRNVPKVVVMISNYSFNIYLLNVLFITLFRYIEPPPFFNLLTYSFAVFLLTIFFSILTGYLFNRFKLGPYLVGRVMPFKVESRVGKKGIKKLAM
;
A
#
# COMPACT_ATOMS: atom_id res chain seq x y z
N MET A 1 18.56 8.32 -5.04
CA MET A 1 17.32 9.11 -4.85
C MET A 1 16.79 9.70 -6.16
N LYS A 2 17.58 10.49 -6.92
CA LYS A 2 17.15 11.19 -8.15
C LYS A 2 16.32 10.36 -9.16
N LYS A 3 16.73 9.12 -9.45
CA LYS A 3 15.99 8.23 -10.38
C LYS A 3 14.60 7.81 -9.84
N ARG A 4 14.49 7.49 -8.55
CA ARG A 4 13.22 7.05 -7.94
C ARG A 4 12.24 8.21 -7.74
N VAL A 5 12.75 9.40 -7.44
CA VAL A 5 11.93 10.62 -7.40
C VAL A 5 11.27 10.85 -8.76
N LYS A 6 12.03 10.83 -9.88
CA LYS A 6 11.43 11.00 -11.20
C LYS A 6 10.40 9.92 -11.57
N ILE A 7 10.63 8.67 -11.16
CA ILE A 7 9.76 7.54 -11.53
C ILE A 7 8.50 7.46 -10.66
N LEU A 8 8.56 7.90 -9.40
CA LEU A 8 7.42 7.80 -8.47
C LEU A 8 6.70 9.15 -8.28
N LEU A 9 7.45 10.23 -8.09
CA LEU A 9 6.88 11.54 -7.75
C LEU A 9 6.17 12.19 -8.94
N LEU A 10 6.72 12.11 -10.15
CA LEU A 10 6.09 12.74 -11.31
C LEU A 10 4.73 12.11 -11.64
N PRO A 11 4.60 10.77 -11.75
CA PRO A 11 3.29 10.15 -11.94
C PRO A 11 2.33 10.43 -10.78
N PHE A 12 2.83 10.43 -9.55
CA PHE A 12 2.03 10.80 -8.38
C PHE A 12 1.44 12.21 -8.51
N LEU A 13 2.27 13.22 -8.80
CA LEU A 13 1.80 14.60 -8.93
C LEU A 13 0.80 14.74 -10.07
N PHE A 14 1.07 14.13 -11.23
CA PHE A 14 0.15 14.16 -12.36
C PHE A 14 -1.20 13.51 -12.02
N MET A 15 -1.19 12.32 -11.41
CA MET A 15 -2.43 11.64 -11.05
C MET A 15 -3.22 12.41 -9.98
N ASN A 16 -2.56 13.12 -9.06
CA ASN A 16 -3.28 14.00 -8.12
C ASN A 16 -3.99 15.14 -8.82
N VAL A 17 -3.39 15.73 -9.87
CA VAL A 17 -4.08 16.72 -10.71
C VAL A 17 -5.31 16.09 -11.38
N VAL A 18 -5.16 14.91 -11.97
CA VAL A 18 -6.29 14.16 -12.57
C VAL A 18 -7.39 13.90 -11.54
N TYR A 19 -7.04 13.49 -10.32
CA TYR A 19 -8.03 13.24 -9.27
C TYR A 19 -8.73 14.50 -8.79
N VAL A 20 -8.04 15.64 -8.69
CA VAL A 20 -8.72 16.90 -8.39
C VAL A 20 -9.72 17.21 -9.51
N ILE A 21 -9.31 17.12 -10.77
CA ILE A 21 -10.19 17.38 -11.93
C ILE A 21 -11.45 16.50 -11.89
N LEU A 22 -11.32 15.24 -11.49
CA LEU A 22 -12.45 14.29 -11.46
C LEU A 22 -13.42 14.50 -10.30
N TYR A 23 -12.94 14.96 -9.15
CA TYR A 23 -13.75 15.08 -7.93
C TYR A 23 -14.16 16.51 -7.58
N LEU A 24 -13.64 17.51 -8.28
CA LEU A 24 -13.98 18.90 -8.01
C LEU A 24 -15.41 19.19 -8.46
N GLU A 25 -16.28 19.47 -7.49
CA GLU A 25 -17.68 19.84 -7.76
C GLU A 25 -17.80 21.30 -8.21
N ILE A 26 -17.03 22.20 -7.57
CA ILE A 26 -17.07 23.65 -7.83
C ILE A 26 -15.73 24.11 -8.40
N TRP A 27 -15.75 24.50 -9.66
CA TRP A 27 -14.58 24.94 -10.41
C TRP A 27 -14.21 26.39 -10.09
N THR A 28 -13.31 26.57 -9.12
CA THR A 28 -12.58 27.82 -8.88
C THR A 28 -11.08 27.53 -8.74
N ILE A 29 -10.24 28.51 -9.08
CA ILE A 29 -8.78 28.41 -8.94
C ILE A 29 -8.40 28.12 -7.48
N GLN A 30 -9.10 28.75 -6.54
CA GLN A 30 -8.90 28.52 -5.11
C GLN A 30 -9.23 27.08 -4.72
N ASN A 31 -10.42 26.57 -5.07
CA ASN A 31 -10.82 25.21 -4.71
C ASN A 31 -9.94 24.14 -5.36
N PHE A 32 -9.54 24.36 -6.61
CA PHE A 32 -8.59 23.50 -7.31
C PHE A 32 -7.24 23.46 -6.58
N THR A 33 -6.70 24.63 -6.22
CA THR A 33 -5.39 24.74 -5.56
C THR A 33 -5.41 24.09 -4.18
N ILE A 34 -6.44 24.37 -3.37
CA ILE A 34 -6.61 23.77 -2.04
C ILE A 34 -6.72 22.25 -2.16
N SER A 35 -7.60 21.75 -3.04
CA SER A 35 -7.80 20.31 -3.24
C SER A 35 -6.53 19.62 -3.73
N LEU A 36 -5.74 20.28 -4.59
CA LEU A 36 -4.46 19.76 -5.05
C LEU A 36 -3.44 19.66 -3.91
N LEU A 37 -3.33 20.69 -3.07
CA LEU A 37 -2.43 20.68 -1.91
C LEU A 37 -2.84 19.61 -0.89
N GLU A 38 -4.13 19.46 -0.62
CA GLU A 38 -4.66 18.40 0.25
C GLU A 38 -4.35 17.01 -0.29
N ASN A 39 -4.53 16.80 -1.60
CA ASN A 39 -4.23 15.55 -2.29
C ASN A 39 -2.73 15.22 -2.25
N VAL A 40 -1.87 16.20 -2.53
CA VAL A 40 -0.42 16.03 -2.67
C VAL A 40 0.30 15.94 -1.33
N PHE A 41 -0.11 16.70 -0.30
CA PHE A 41 0.63 16.81 0.96
C PHE A 41 -0.10 16.22 2.16
N LEU A 42 -1.42 16.37 2.21
CA LEU A 42 -2.22 15.95 3.37
C LEU A 42 -2.88 14.59 3.18
N GLY A 43 -2.57 13.95 2.05
CA GLY A 43 -2.89 12.57 1.76
C GLY A 43 -4.36 12.32 1.53
N LYS A 44 -5.16 13.31 1.11
CA LYS A 44 -6.58 13.15 0.74
C LYS A 44 -6.80 12.14 -0.40
N SER A 45 -5.88 12.13 -1.35
CA SER A 45 -5.92 11.25 -2.53
C SER A 45 -5.63 9.80 -2.19
N SER A 46 -6.24 8.86 -2.91
CA SER A 46 -5.98 7.42 -2.77
C SER A 46 -4.54 7.01 -3.07
N VAL A 47 -3.79 7.84 -3.81
CA VAL A 47 -2.37 7.60 -4.12
C VAL A 47 -1.40 8.16 -3.05
N TYR A 48 -1.92 8.63 -1.90
CA TYR A 48 -1.13 9.22 -0.81
C TYR A 48 -0.01 8.32 -0.28
N PHE A 49 -0.12 6.99 -0.44
CA PHE A 49 0.87 6.04 0.06
C PHE A 49 2.27 6.26 -0.53
N ILE A 50 2.38 6.93 -1.68
CA ILE A 50 3.68 7.34 -2.24
C ILE A 50 4.44 8.28 -1.30
N LEU A 51 3.75 9.14 -0.54
CA LEU A 51 4.37 9.99 0.48
C LEU A 51 5.01 9.15 1.59
N ILE A 52 4.31 8.11 2.02
CA ILE A 52 4.80 7.18 3.05
C ILE A 52 6.02 6.41 2.53
N ILE A 53 6.01 5.99 1.26
CA ILE A 53 7.18 5.37 0.63
C ILE A 53 8.41 6.30 0.71
N PHE A 54 8.24 7.60 0.43
CA PHE A 54 9.34 8.57 0.59
C PHE A 54 9.82 8.69 2.03
N GLN A 55 8.90 8.68 3.01
CA GLN A 55 9.27 8.66 4.43
C GLN A 55 10.04 7.40 4.80
N PHE A 56 9.67 6.23 4.27
CA PHE A 56 10.42 4.98 4.47
C PHE A 56 11.84 5.04 3.89
N TYR A 57 12.06 5.74 2.77
CA TYR A 57 13.41 5.96 2.26
C TYR A 57 14.25 6.79 3.24
N LEU A 58 13.67 7.84 3.81
CA LEU A 58 14.35 8.67 4.80
C LEU A 58 14.64 7.87 6.06
N LEU A 59 13.63 7.16 6.59
CA LEU A 59 13.81 6.27 7.74
C LEU A 59 14.89 5.23 7.49
N HIS A 60 14.90 4.57 6.34
CA HIS A 60 15.95 3.62 6.01
C HIS A 60 17.33 4.30 5.97
N LYS A 61 17.44 5.47 5.37
CA LYS A 61 18.71 6.23 5.31
C LYS A 61 19.24 6.59 6.70
N PHE A 62 18.37 7.02 7.62
CA PHE A 62 18.77 7.49 8.95
C PHE A 62 18.88 6.37 9.99
N PHE A 63 17.98 5.38 9.93
CA PHE A 63 17.83 4.37 10.98
C PHE A 63 18.40 2.99 10.65
N SER A 64 18.79 2.72 9.40
CA SER A 64 19.35 1.40 9.01
C SER A 64 20.54 0.99 9.88
N LYS A 65 21.52 1.89 10.09
CA LYS A 65 22.69 1.60 10.93
C LYS A 65 22.33 1.21 12.36
N TYR A 66 21.30 1.84 12.94
CA TYR A 66 20.83 1.51 14.30
C TYR A 66 20.05 0.19 14.31
N LEU A 67 19.12 0.02 13.37
CA LEU A 67 18.36 -1.23 13.23
C LEU A 67 19.25 -2.44 12.95
N ASP A 68 20.42 -2.22 12.37
CA ASP A 68 21.37 -3.28 12.09
C ASP A 68 21.96 -3.94 13.34
N VAL A 69 22.19 -3.16 14.40
CA VAL A 69 22.77 -3.62 15.66
C VAL A 69 21.71 -3.97 16.71
N MET A 70 20.52 -3.36 16.63
CA MET A 70 19.47 -3.59 17.61
C MET A 70 18.78 -4.95 17.45
N SER A 71 18.35 -5.52 18.58
CA SER A 71 17.70 -6.83 18.58
C SER A 71 16.26 -6.75 18.03
N PRO A 72 15.88 -7.62 17.06
CA PRO A 72 14.53 -7.62 16.51
C PRO A 72 13.45 -7.91 17.57
N LYS A 73 13.81 -8.68 18.62
CA LYS A 73 12.92 -9.05 19.72
C LYS A 73 12.44 -7.85 20.54
N LEU A 74 13.24 -6.78 20.61
CA LEU A 74 12.87 -5.55 21.30
C LEU A 74 12.23 -4.56 20.35
N ILE A 75 12.82 -4.36 19.17
CA ILE A 75 12.39 -3.29 18.24
C ILE A 75 11.04 -3.57 17.59
N ILE A 76 10.73 -4.83 17.25
CA ILE A 76 9.42 -5.15 16.63
C ILE A 76 8.27 -4.87 17.62
N PRO A 77 8.28 -5.36 18.88
CA PRO A 77 7.25 -5.00 19.85
C PRO A 77 7.18 -3.49 20.15
N THR A 78 8.32 -2.81 20.28
CA THR A 78 8.32 -1.35 20.52
C THR A 78 7.70 -0.59 19.35
N ALA A 79 8.04 -0.94 18.10
CA ALA A 79 7.45 -0.34 16.91
C ALA A 79 5.95 -0.65 16.80
N PHE A 80 5.53 -1.86 17.16
CA PHE A 80 4.13 -2.22 17.26
C PHE A 80 3.39 -1.35 18.28
N LEU A 81 3.93 -1.20 19.48
CA LEU A 81 3.31 -0.40 20.54
C LEU A 81 3.20 1.07 20.15
N ILE A 82 4.25 1.66 19.58
CA ILE A 82 4.23 3.06 19.09
C ILE A 82 3.14 3.23 18.03
N ASN A 83 3.09 2.34 17.04
CA ASN A 83 2.10 2.40 15.97
C ASN A 83 0.68 2.19 16.51
N PHE A 84 0.50 1.27 17.46
CA PHE A 84 -0.77 0.97 18.11
C PHE A 84 -1.28 2.18 18.87
N VAL A 85 -0.47 2.78 19.74
CA VAL A 85 -0.85 3.96 20.53
C VAL A 85 -1.18 5.13 19.61
N TYR A 86 -0.37 5.35 18.57
CA TYR A 86 -0.62 6.39 17.58
C TYR A 86 -1.99 6.21 16.89
N LEU A 87 -2.29 5.01 16.40
CA LEU A 87 -3.59 4.77 15.75
C LEU A 87 -4.75 4.77 16.74
N ALA A 88 -4.56 4.23 17.95
CA ALA A 88 -5.58 4.25 19.00
C ALA A 88 -6.01 5.69 19.34
N PHE A 89 -5.04 6.60 19.44
CA PHE A 89 -5.27 8.01 19.71
C PHE A 89 -6.25 8.66 18.71
N PHE A 90 -6.05 8.44 17.41
CA PHE A 90 -6.91 9.00 16.37
C PHE A 90 -8.18 8.18 16.11
N ASN A 91 -8.12 6.86 16.17
CA ASN A 91 -9.25 5.99 15.84
C ASN A 91 -10.34 6.01 16.92
N PHE A 92 -9.95 6.17 18.19
CA PHE A 92 -10.90 6.24 19.31
C PHE A 92 -11.22 7.67 19.76
N ASN A 93 -10.70 8.69 19.05
CA ASN A 93 -10.84 10.10 19.43
C ASN A 93 -10.57 10.30 20.93
N LEU A 94 -9.40 9.85 21.41
CA LEU A 94 -9.06 9.93 22.84
C LEU A 94 -9.02 11.38 23.36
N LEU A 95 -8.91 12.36 22.46
CA LEU A 95 -9.12 13.78 22.72
C LEU A 95 -10.10 14.35 21.69
N GLU A 96 -10.68 15.50 22.02
CA GLU A 96 -11.51 16.25 21.09
C GLU A 96 -10.65 16.84 19.94
N PRO A 97 -11.16 16.80 18.70
CA PRO A 97 -10.49 17.46 17.57
C PRO A 97 -10.33 18.96 17.88
N PRO A 98 -9.16 19.55 17.65
CA PRO A 98 -8.97 20.97 17.93
C PRO A 98 -9.86 21.82 17.01
N ASN A 99 -10.40 22.94 17.55
CA ASN A 99 -11.29 23.86 16.83
C ASN A 99 -10.65 24.62 15.64
N ASN A 100 -9.38 24.38 15.35
CA ASN A 100 -8.69 24.97 14.21
C ASN A 100 -8.87 24.09 12.96
N ASN A 101 -9.31 24.68 11.85
CA ASN A 101 -9.53 24.00 10.56
C ASN A 101 -8.36 23.08 10.14
N PHE A 102 -7.10 23.52 10.29
CA PHE A 102 -5.94 22.71 9.93
C PHE A 102 -5.77 21.50 10.87
N ALA A 103 -5.93 21.74 12.17
CA ALA A 103 -5.75 20.70 13.17
C ALA A 103 -6.88 19.66 13.13
N SER A 104 -8.12 20.11 12.91
CA SER A 104 -9.27 19.24 12.65
C SER A 104 -9.05 18.41 11.38
N TYR A 105 -8.59 19.02 10.28
CA TYR A 105 -8.26 18.28 9.06
C TYR A 105 -7.21 17.19 9.35
N PHE A 106 -6.14 17.55 10.05
CA PHE A 106 -5.10 16.60 10.40
C PHE A 106 -5.65 15.46 11.27
N TRP A 107 -6.52 15.78 12.22
CA TRP A 107 -7.17 14.81 13.10
C TRP A 107 -7.99 13.76 12.34
N HIS A 108 -8.73 14.18 11.31
CA HIS A 108 -9.63 13.29 10.59
C HIS A 108 -8.99 12.59 9.38
N ILE A 109 -8.04 13.26 8.71
CA ILE A 109 -7.47 12.78 7.45
C ILE A 109 -5.94 12.75 7.52
N GLY A 110 -5.31 13.86 7.95
CA GLY A 110 -3.86 14.02 7.86
C GLY A 110 -3.03 13.02 8.68
N TYR A 111 -3.57 12.51 9.79
CA TYR A 111 -2.89 11.55 10.67
C TYR A 111 -2.45 10.26 9.97
N ARG A 112 -3.01 9.95 8.79
CA ARG A 112 -2.61 8.78 7.99
C ARG A 112 -1.29 8.94 7.26
N VAL A 113 -0.84 10.18 7.04
CA VAL A 113 0.36 10.47 6.25
C VAL A 113 1.67 10.22 7.02
N PRO A 114 1.82 10.62 8.30
CA PRO A 114 3.04 10.40 9.05
C PRO A 114 3.44 8.91 9.16
N PHE A 115 4.73 8.65 9.03
CA PHE A 115 5.30 7.30 9.10
C PHE A 115 5.05 6.59 10.43
N VAL A 116 4.71 7.32 11.50
CA VAL A 116 4.43 6.76 12.83
C VAL A 116 3.28 5.76 12.76
N GLY A 117 2.25 6.06 11.96
CA GLY A 117 1.13 5.15 11.70
C GLY A 117 1.49 3.90 10.88
N TRP A 118 2.74 3.81 10.41
CA TRP A 118 3.24 2.71 9.58
C TRP A 118 4.57 2.13 10.08
N LEU A 119 5.04 2.58 11.26
CA LEU A 119 6.36 2.27 11.79
C LEU A 119 6.52 0.77 12.01
N PHE A 120 5.47 0.11 12.50
CA PHE A 120 5.45 -1.33 12.69
C PHE A 120 5.77 -2.07 11.39
N TYR A 121 5.09 -1.72 10.29
CA TYR A 121 5.30 -2.37 8.99
C TYR A 121 6.69 -2.08 8.42
N PHE A 122 7.21 -0.87 8.60
CA PHE A 122 8.57 -0.52 8.19
C PHE A 122 9.61 -1.40 8.90
N VAL A 123 9.53 -1.50 10.22
CA VAL A 123 10.44 -2.31 11.04
C VAL A 123 10.29 -3.80 10.71
N LEU A 124 9.05 -4.27 10.61
CA LEU A 124 8.75 -5.65 10.25
C LEU A 124 9.34 -6.01 8.88
N GLY A 125 9.16 -5.15 7.89
CA GLY A 125 9.74 -5.30 6.55
C GLY A 125 11.26 -5.27 6.54
N TYR A 126 11.88 -4.37 7.30
CA TYR A 126 13.34 -4.25 7.41
C TYR A 126 13.97 -5.54 7.96
N TYR A 127 13.50 -6.03 9.11
CA TYR A 127 14.03 -7.25 9.70
C TYR A 127 13.65 -8.50 8.89
N SER A 128 12.49 -8.51 8.25
CA SER A 128 12.07 -9.57 7.33
C SER A 128 12.99 -9.67 6.12
N ALA A 129 13.43 -8.55 5.55
CA ALA A 129 14.41 -8.53 4.47
C ALA A 129 15.81 -8.98 4.95
N LYS A 130 16.27 -8.48 6.10
CA LYS A 130 17.59 -8.79 6.65
C LYS A 130 17.77 -10.26 7.01
N SER A 131 16.76 -10.87 7.62
CA SER A 131 16.81 -12.26 8.11
C SER A 131 15.83 -13.18 7.38
N TYR A 132 15.62 -12.94 6.08
CA TYR A 132 14.60 -13.61 5.27
C TYR A 132 14.59 -15.13 5.44
N HIS A 133 15.73 -15.79 5.24
CA HIS A 133 15.83 -17.26 5.34
C HIS A 133 15.56 -17.79 6.76
N LYS A 134 16.00 -17.07 7.80
CA LYS A 134 15.80 -17.47 9.21
C LYS A 134 14.35 -17.32 9.64
N ILE A 135 13.66 -16.29 9.14
CA ILE A 135 12.25 -16.07 9.41
C ILE A 135 11.44 -17.16 8.72
N LEU A 136 11.73 -17.39 7.44
CA LEU A 136 11.04 -18.38 6.62
C LEU A 136 11.09 -19.80 7.22
N SER A 137 12.21 -20.21 7.81
CA SER A 137 12.33 -21.51 8.47
C SER A 137 11.52 -21.63 9.77
N LYS A 138 11.15 -20.49 10.39
CA LYS A 138 10.36 -20.42 11.62
C LYS A 138 8.88 -20.17 11.38
N LEU A 139 8.47 -19.81 10.16
CA LEU A 139 7.07 -19.59 9.82
C LEU A 139 6.31 -20.93 9.85
N SER A 140 5.27 -20.99 10.69
CA SER A 140 4.35 -22.12 10.76
C SER A 140 3.00 -21.68 10.19
N PHE A 141 2.48 -22.44 9.21
CA PHE A 141 1.14 -22.19 8.66
C PHE A 141 0.08 -22.13 9.75
N LYS A 142 0.11 -23.11 10.68
CA LYS A 142 -0.93 -23.23 11.71
C LYS A 142 -1.05 -21.95 12.50
N TRP A 143 0.07 -21.43 13.02
CA TRP A 143 0.09 -20.19 13.79
C TRP A 143 -0.28 -18.96 12.95
N LEU A 144 0.23 -18.85 11.72
CA LEU A 144 -0.10 -17.73 10.85
C LEU A 144 -1.59 -17.71 10.45
N ALA A 145 -2.16 -18.86 10.12
CA ALA A 145 -3.56 -19.00 9.76
C ALA A 145 -4.47 -18.69 10.94
N VAL A 146 -4.12 -19.17 12.15
CA VAL A 146 -4.85 -18.83 13.38
C VAL A 146 -4.81 -17.33 13.64
N ILE A 147 -3.65 -16.67 13.58
CA ILE A 147 -3.55 -15.21 13.80
C ILE A 147 -4.34 -14.44 12.74
N ALA A 148 -4.23 -14.81 11.46
CA ALA A 148 -4.96 -14.17 10.37
C ALA A 148 -6.47 -14.36 10.51
N PHE A 149 -6.92 -15.55 10.91
CA PHE A 149 -8.34 -15.84 11.11
C PHE A 149 -8.90 -15.13 12.34
N CYS A 150 -8.19 -15.13 13.48
CA CYS A 150 -8.59 -14.40 14.67
C CYS A 150 -8.67 -12.89 14.41
N SER A 151 -7.66 -12.32 13.73
CA SER A 151 -7.69 -10.90 13.37
C SER A 151 -8.79 -10.57 12.35
N PHE A 152 -9.09 -11.48 11.42
CA PHE A 152 -10.25 -11.35 10.53
C PHE A 152 -11.58 -11.34 11.31
N ILE A 153 -11.76 -12.22 12.31
CA ILE A 153 -12.95 -12.23 13.16
C ILE A 153 -13.07 -10.90 13.91
N VAL A 154 -11.98 -10.38 14.48
CA VAL A 154 -12.00 -9.07 15.16
C VAL A 154 -12.45 -7.96 14.22
N ILE A 155 -11.90 -7.92 13.00
CA ILE A 155 -12.33 -6.95 11.97
C ILE A 155 -13.80 -7.14 11.62
N PHE A 156 -14.27 -8.38 11.48
CA PHE A 156 -15.66 -8.68 11.13
C PHE A 156 -16.63 -8.20 12.22
N ILE A 157 -16.33 -8.51 13.49
CA ILE A 157 -17.10 -8.05 14.65
C ILE A 157 -17.09 -6.51 14.68
N ASN A 158 -15.92 -5.88 14.59
CA ASN A 158 -15.82 -4.43 14.66
C ASN A 158 -16.62 -3.72 13.55
N ASN A 159 -16.61 -4.25 12.33
CA ASN A 159 -17.42 -3.69 11.24
C ASN A 159 -18.92 -3.88 11.47
N SER A 160 -19.32 -5.03 12.02
CA SER A 160 -20.73 -5.33 12.30
C SER A 160 -21.28 -4.49 13.46
N THR A 161 -20.46 -4.21 14.47
CA THR A 161 -20.86 -3.48 15.68
C THR A 161 -20.71 -1.97 15.55
N PHE A 162 -19.60 -1.49 14.98
CA PHE A 162 -19.24 -0.06 15.03
C PHE A 162 -19.31 0.65 13.67
N GLN A 163 -19.72 -0.03 12.60
CA GLN A 163 -19.84 0.53 11.24
C GLN A 163 -18.59 1.36 10.83
N LEU A 164 -17.41 0.83 11.16
CA LEU A 164 -16.16 1.55 10.99
C LEU A 164 -15.91 1.89 9.51
N GLN A 165 -15.34 3.07 9.28
CA GLN A 165 -14.96 3.50 7.94
C GLN A 165 -13.96 2.52 7.29
N TYR A 166 -14.06 2.36 5.97
CA TYR A 166 -13.21 1.45 5.18
C TYR A 166 -11.85 2.09 4.89
N ILE A 167 -11.00 2.19 5.92
CA ILE A 167 -9.70 2.86 5.84
C ILE A 167 -8.59 1.88 6.23
N SER A 168 -7.43 1.97 5.57
CA SER A 168 -6.29 1.06 5.81
C SER A 168 -5.53 1.32 7.12
N GLN A 169 -5.68 2.48 7.75
CA GLN A 169 -4.98 2.86 9.00
C GLN A 169 -5.80 2.55 10.25
N ARG A 170 -6.58 1.47 10.21
CA ARG A 170 -7.31 1.01 11.39
C ARG A 170 -6.41 0.25 12.33
N LEU A 171 -6.67 0.39 13.63
CA LEU A 171 -5.93 -0.33 14.65
C LEU A 171 -6.06 -1.86 14.50
N ASP A 172 -7.23 -2.36 14.14
CA ASP A 172 -7.48 -3.80 13.92
C ASP A 172 -6.77 -4.37 12.68
N MET A 173 -6.36 -3.51 11.73
CA MET A 173 -5.59 -3.89 10.54
C MET A 173 -4.11 -4.17 10.84
N LEU A 174 -3.56 -3.73 11.98
CA LEU A 174 -2.14 -3.92 12.32
C LEU A 174 -1.73 -5.40 12.30
N LEU A 175 -2.45 -6.23 13.05
CA LEU A 175 -2.18 -7.66 13.13
C LEU A 175 -2.67 -8.42 11.89
N TYR A 176 -3.81 -8.03 11.34
CA TYR A 176 -4.36 -8.66 10.13
C TYR A 176 -3.41 -8.50 8.94
N ALA A 177 -3.01 -7.27 8.59
CA ALA A 177 -2.11 -7.05 7.46
C ALA A 177 -0.74 -7.72 7.68
N GLY A 178 -0.18 -7.66 8.90
CA GLY A 178 1.09 -8.31 9.23
C GLY A 178 1.03 -9.83 9.03
N SER A 179 -0.03 -10.48 9.54
CA SER A 179 -0.22 -11.93 9.39
C SER A 179 -0.47 -12.34 7.93
N MET A 180 -1.26 -11.56 7.18
CA MET A 180 -1.49 -11.77 5.75
C MET A 180 -0.20 -11.66 4.93
N ILE A 181 0.66 -10.67 5.23
CA ILE A 181 1.99 -10.55 4.59
C ILE A 181 2.82 -11.83 4.82
N PHE A 182 2.88 -12.33 6.06
CA PHE A 182 3.62 -13.56 6.33
C PHE A 182 2.99 -14.81 5.71
N LEU A 183 1.66 -14.89 5.62
CA LEU A 183 0.98 -15.95 4.88
C LEU A 183 1.34 -15.92 3.39
N ILE A 184 1.30 -14.73 2.78
CA ILE A 184 1.69 -14.55 1.38
C ILE A 184 3.15 -14.97 1.18
N ILE A 185 4.08 -14.58 2.06
CA ILE A 185 5.48 -15.01 2.01
C ILE A 185 5.60 -16.53 2.14
N TYR A 186 4.87 -17.13 3.08
CA TYR A 186 4.87 -18.57 3.34
C TYR A 186 4.40 -19.38 2.11
N PHE A 187 3.31 -18.98 1.47
CA PHE A 187 2.82 -19.61 0.25
C PHE A 187 3.74 -19.34 -0.94
N SER A 188 4.14 -18.08 -1.14
CA SER A 188 5.02 -17.67 -2.25
C SER A 188 6.34 -18.43 -2.25
N ASN A 189 6.88 -18.78 -1.08
CA ASN A 189 8.12 -19.54 -0.99
C ASN A 189 7.99 -21.00 -1.46
N ARG A 190 6.79 -21.58 -1.45
CA ARG A 190 6.52 -22.95 -1.92
C ARG A 190 6.24 -23.02 -3.41
N ILE A 191 5.86 -21.91 -4.01
CA ILE A 191 5.62 -21.83 -5.45
C ILE A 191 6.97 -21.89 -6.16
N ARG A 192 7.20 -22.98 -6.92
CA ARG A 192 8.46 -23.21 -7.63
C ARG A 192 8.66 -22.24 -8.81
N ASN A 193 7.58 -21.99 -9.54
CA ASN A 193 7.56 -21.14 -10.73
C ASN A 193 6.42 -20.14 -10.63
N VAL A 194 6.72 -18.85 -10.82
CA VAL A 194 5.71 -17.79 -10.82
C VAL A 194 4.93 -17.86 -12.15
N PRO A 195 3.58 -17.97 -12.13
CA PRO A 195 2.78 -18.00 -13.34
C PRO A 195 2.99 -16.73 -14.18
N LYS A 196 2.99 -16.87 -15.52
CA LYS A 196 3.20 -15.74 -16.45
C LYS A 196 2.20 -14.58 -16.22
N VAL A 197 0.95 -14.91 -15.88
CA VAL A 197 -0.09 -13.91 -15.57
C VAL A 197 0.29 -13.07 -14.35
N VAL A 198 0.84 -13.68 -13.30
CA VAL A 198 1.30 -12.96 -12.09
C VAL A 198 2.48 -12.05 -12.44
N VAL A 199 3.42 -12.51 -13.26
CA VAL A 199 4.55 -11.69 -13.73
C VAL A 199 4.04 -10.51 -14.56
N MET A 200 3.08 -10.74 -15.47
CA MET A 200 2.46 -9.69 -16.27
C MET A 200 1.82 -8.62 -15.37
N ILE A 201 0.95 -9.01 -14.44
CA ILE A 201 0.30 -8.07 -13.50
C ILE A 201 1.36 -7.32 -12.68
N SER A 202 2.41 -8.02 -12.22
CA SER A 202 3.50 -7.41 -11.44
C SER A 202 4.23 -6.32 -12.21
N ASN A 203 4.42 -6.47 -13.53
CA ASN A 203 5.06 -5.46 -14.37
C ASN A 203 4.27 -4.13 -14.42
N TYR A 204 2.95 -4.22 -14.28
CA TYR A 204 2.03 -3.08 -14.29
C TYR A 204 1.54 -2.65 -12.91
N SER A 205 2.00 -3.30 -11.83
CA SER A 205 1.53 -3.04 -10.45
C SER A 205 1.50 -1.56 -10.06
N PHE A 206 2.52 -0.78 -10.44
CA PHE A 206 2.55 0.66 -10.17
C PHE A 206 1.52 1.46 -11.00
N ASN A 207 1.29 1.08 -12.26
CA ASN A 207 0.24 1.68 -13.09
C ASN A 207 -1.15 1.35 -12.51
N ILE A 208 -1.36 0.09 -12.12
CA ILE A 208 -2.60 -0.37 -11.48
C ILE A 208 -2.86 0.40 -10.19
N TYR A 209 -1.84 0.57 -9.35
CA TYR A 209 -1.94 1.36 -8.13
C TYR A 209 -2.33 2.83 -8.39
N LEU A 210 -1.79 3.43 -9.46
CA LEU A 210 -2.08 4.82 -9.79
C LEU A 210 -3.45 5.02 -10.44
N LEU A 211 -3.92 4.06 -11.24
CA LEU A 211 -5.09 4.21 -12.12
C LEU A 211 -6.36 3.49 -11.61
N ASN A 212 -6.27 2.64 -10.58
CA ASN A 212 -7.42 1.86 -10.13
C ASN A 212 -8.61 2.75 -9.72
N VAL A 213 -8.37 3.81 -8.93
CA VAL A 213 -9.42 4.71 -8.43
C VAL A 213 -10.03 5.54 -9.57
N LEU A 214 -9.21 5.91 -10.58
CA LEU A 214 -9.71 6.53 -11.80
C LEU A 214 -10.77 5.64 -12.45
N PHE A 215 -10.44 4.38 -12.74
CA PHE A 215 -11.37 3.48 -13.43
C PHE A 215 -12.57 3.08 -12.58
N ILE A 216 -12.40 2.84 -11.28
CA ILE A 216 -13.52 2.60 -10.35
C ILE A 216 -14.49 3.78 -10.37
N THR A 217 -13.97 5.02 -10.39
CA THR A 217 -14.80 6.23 -10.43
C THR A 217 -15.53 6.37 -11.76
N LEU A 218 -14.86 6.09 -12.88
CA LEU A 218 -15.50 6.08 -14.19
C LEU A 218 -16.61 5.02 -14.29
N PHE A 219 -16.38 3.84 -13.73
CA PHE A 219 -17.39 2.77 -13.70
C PHE A 219 -18.58 3.05 -12.79
N ARG A 220 -18.44 3.95 -11.80
CA ARG A 220 -19.56 4.39 -10.96
C ARG A 220 -20.71 5.01 -11.77
N TYR A 221 -20.41 5.58 -12.94
CA TYR A 221 -21.41 6.17 -13.84
C TYR A 221 -22.06 5.15 -14.79
N ILE A 222 -21.65 3.87 -14.73
CA ILE A 222 -22.23 2.80 -15.54
C ILE A 222 -23.19 2.00 -14.66
N GLU A 223 -24.48 2.05 -15.00
CA GLU A 223 -25.49 1.27 -14.29
C GLU A 223 -25.22 -0.24 -14.44
N PRO A 224 -25.37 -1.01 -13.34
CA PRO A 224 -25.19 -2.46 -13.40
C PRO A 224 -26.27 -3.08 -14.30
N PRO A 225 -25.90 -3.93 -15.26
CA PRO A 225 -26.87 -4.70 -16.03
C PRO A 225 -27.82 -5.49 -15.12
N PRO A 226 -29.10 -5.66 -15.49
CA PRO A 226 -30.14 -6.22 -14.61
C PRO A 226 -29.89 -7.68 -14.20
N PHE A 227 -29.03 -8.41 -14.93
CA PHE A 227 -28.67 -9.79 -14.63
C PHE A 227 -27.48 -9.92 -13.66
N PHE A 228 -26.77 -8.84 -13.35
CA PHE A 228 -25.69 -8.88 -12.38
C PHE A 228 -26.21 -8.60 -10.97
N ASN A 229 -25.87 -9.49 -10.03
CA ASN A 229 -25.98 -9.18 -8.61
C ASN A 229 -24.78 -8.34 -8.15
N LEU A 230 -24.84 -7.78 -6.93
CA LEU A 230 -23.79 -6.92 -6.39
C LEU A 230 -22.39 -7.59 -6.41
N LEU A 231 -22.31 -8.88 -6.09
CA LEU A 231 -21.04 -9.61 -6.03
C LEU A 231 -20.42 -9.78 -7.42
N THR A 232 -21.22 -10.22 -8.39
CA THR A 232 -20.79 -10.44 -9.77
C THR A 232 -20.43 -9.11 -10.46
N TYR A 233 -21.21 -8.05 -10.23
CA TYR A 233 -20.88 -6.70 -10.70
C TYR A 233 -19.57 -6.21 -10.09
N SER A 234 -19.39 -6.35 -8.77
CA SER A 234 -18.14 -5.93 -8.09
C SER A 234 -16.92 -6.70 -8.62
N PHE A 235 -17.06 -8.00 -8.86
CA PHE A 235 -16.00 -8.82 -9.44
C PHE A 235 -15.70 -8.42 -10.89
N ALA A 236 -16.72 -8.12 -11.69
CA ALA A 236 -16.56 -7.62 -13.06
C ALA A 236 -15.83 -6.26 -13.07
N VAL A 237 -16.26 -5.31 -12.24
CA VAL A 237 -15.62 -3.99 -12.07
C VAL A 237 -14.17 -4.15 -11.64
N PHE A 238 -13.86 -5.08 -10.74
CA PHE A 238 -12.48 -5.38 -10.33
C PHE A 238 -11.61 -5.85 -11.52
N LEU A 239 -12.10 -6.82 -12.30
CA LEU A 239 -11.38 -7.33 -13.46
C LEU A 239 -11.20 -6.26 -14.55
N LEU A 240 -12.25 -5.49 -14.83
CA LEU A 240 -12.21 -4.38 -15.79
C LEU A 240 -11.23 -3.30 -15.32
N THR A 241 -11.25 -2.94 -14.04
CA THR A 241 -10.32 -1.96 -13.47
C THR A 241 -8.86 -2.39 -13.67
N ILE A 242 -8.53 -3.66 -13.42
CA ILE A 242 -7.19 -4.18 -13.68
C ILE A 242 -6.87 -4.11 -15.18
N PHE A 243 -7.78 -4.59 -16.02
CA PHE A 243 -7.61 -4.62 -17.47
C PHE A 243 -7.34 -3.21 -18.03
N PHE A 244 -8.19 -2.24 -17.72
CA PHE A 244 -8.05 -0.87 -18.21
C PHE A 244 -6.84 -0.14 -17.62
N SER A 245 -6.46 -0.45 -16.37
CA SER A 245 -5.21 0.06 -15.80
C SER A 245 -3.97 -0.46 -16.54
N ILE A 246 -3.95 -1.76 -16.87
CA ILE A 246 -2.86 -2.37 -17.66
C ILE A 246 -2.85 -1.80 -19.07
N LEU A 247 -4.01 -1.72 -19.72
CA LEU A 247 -4.16 -1.19 -21.08
C LEU A 247 -3.66 0.26 -21.16
N THR A 248 -4.10 1.11 -20.25
CA THR A 248 -3.68 2.52 -20.17
C THR A 248 -2.18 2.63 -19.89
N GLY A 249 -1.67 1.85 -18.93
CA GLY A 249 -0.23 1.76 -18.66
C GLY A 249 0.56 1.38 -19.91
N TYR A 250 0.09 0.37 -20.67
CA TYR A 250 0.72 -0.09 -21.90
C TYR A 250 0.70 0.99 -23.00
N LEU A 251 -0.44 1.60 -23.27
CA LEU A 251 -0.61 2.61 -24.31
C LEU A 251 0.22 3.87 -24.01
N PHE A 252 0.13 4.39 -22.79
CA PHE A 252 0.86 5.60 -22.41
C PHE A 252 2.37 5.38 -22.40
N ASN A 253 2.86 4.22 -21.96
CA ASN A 253 4.30 3.94 -21.94
C ASN A 253 4.93 3.81 -23.35
N ARG A 254 4.14 3.80 -24.43
CA ARG A 254 4.67 3.94 -25.81
C ARG A 254 5.11 5.37 -26.12
N PHE A 255 4.57 6.37 -25.46
CA PHE A 255 4.96 7.78 -25.64
C PHE A 255 6.13 8.15 -24.74
N LYS A 256 6.97 9.10 -25.18
CA LYS A 256 8.15 9.56 -24.41
C LYS A 256 7.80 10.11 -23.02
N LEU A 257 6.65 10.77 -22.89
CA LEU A 257 6.19 11.38 -21.64
C LEU A 257 5.30 10.46 -20.79
N GLY A 258 4.65 9.46 -21.38
CA GLY A 258 3.65 8.65 -20.67
C GLY A 258 4.15 7.92 -19.42
N PRO A 259 5.39 7.40 -19.36
CA PRO A 259 5.94 6.83 -18.11
C PRO A 259 6.00 7.80 -16.93
N TYR A 260 6.01 9.12 -17.18
CA TYR A 260 5.98 10.16 -16.14
C TYR A 260 4.56 10.58 -15.76
N LEU A 261 3.55 10.16 -16.52
CA LEU A 261 2.14 10.46 -16.25
C LEU A 261 1.49 9.30 -15.49
N VAL A 262 1.55 8.08 -16.04
CA VAL A 262 0.85 6.91 -15.49
C VAL A 262 1.78 5.92 -14.79
N GLY A 263 3.05 6.26 -14.67
CA GLY A 263 4.07 5.39 -14.11
C GLY A 263 4.78 4.55 -15.17
N ARG A 264 6.03 4.18 -14.87
CA ARG A 264 6.85 3.36 -15.76
C ARG A 264 6.51 1.88 -15.60
N VAL A 265 6.30 1.18 -16.70
CA VAL A 265 6.23 -0.29 -16.71
C VAL A 265 7.63 -0.85 -16.40
N MET A 266 7.72 -1.66 -15.34
CA MET A 266 8.99 -2.25 -14.91
C MET A 266 8.95 -3.76 -15.13
N PRO A 267 9.73 -4.30 -16.10
CA PRO A 267 9.76 -5.74 -16.31
C PRO A 267 10.34 -6.43 -15.07
N PHE A 268 9.54 -7.30 -14.47
CA PHE A 268 9.91 -8.12 -13.34
C PHE A 268 10.85 -9.23 -13.82
N LYS A 269 12.08 -9.24 -13.31
CA LYS A 269 13.05 -10.30 -13.60
C LYS A 269 12.79 -11.49 -12.69
N VAL A 270 12.32 -12.59 -13.27
CA VAL A 270 12.21 -13.87 -12.55
C VAL A 270 13.60 -14.51 -12.50
N GLU A 271 14.27 -14.45 -11.36
CA GLU A 271 15.46 -15.28 -11.13
C GLU A 271 15.02 -16.74 -10.95
N SER A 272 15.43 -17.61 -11.87
CA SER A 272 15.12 -19.04 -11.77
C SER A 272 15.91 -19.65 -10.60
N ARG A 273 15.21 -20.29 -9.65
CA ARG A 273 15.84 -21.03 -8.54
C ARG A 273 16.67 -22.25 -8.99
N VAL A 274 16.75 -22.52 -10.30
CA VAL A 274 17.39 -23.71 -10.88
C VAL A 274 18.93 -23.63 -10.86
N GLY A 275 19.54 -22.47 -10.57
CA GLY A 275 21.01 -22.31 -10.53
C GLY A 275 21.73 -22.56 -9.19
N LYS A 276 21.03 -22.72 -8.06
CA LYS A 276 21.67 -22.78 -6.72
C LYS A 276 22.11 -24.17 -6.25
N LYS A 277 22.53 -25.06 -7.16
CA LYS A 277 23.32 -26.26 -6.83
C LYS A 277 24.80 -26.17 -7.23
N GLY A 278 25.25 -25.05 -7.81
CA GLY A 278 26.62 -24.89 -8.33
C GLY A 278 27.62 -24.05 -7.52
N ILE A 279 27.23 -23.43 -6.40
CA ILE A 279 28.16 -22.60 -5.59
C ILE A 279 28.30 -23.21 -4.18
N LYS A 280 28.79 -24.45 -4.16
CA LYS A 280 29.38 -25.12 -2.99
C LYS A 280 30.83 -25.45 -3.32
N LYS A 281 31.63 -24.43 -3.62
CA LYS A 281 33.10 -24.43 -3.67
C LYS A 281 33.53 -23.05 -4.16
N LEU A 282 34.01 -22.22 -3.24
CA LEU A 282 34.87 -21.02 -3.39
C LEU A 282 34.56 -20.05 -2.25
N ALA A 283 34.86 -20.52 -1.04
CA ALA A 283 35.19 -19.74 0.15
C ALA A 283 35.79 -20.74 1.16
N MET A 284 36.92 -21.32 0.77
CA MET A 284 38.05 -21.48 1.68
C MET A 284 38.84 -20.19 1.59
#